data_AF-A0A2V7X2I6-F1
#
_entry.id   AF-A0A2V7X2I6-F1
#
_cell.length_a   1.000
_cell.length_b   1.000
_cell.length_c   1.000
_cell.angle_alpha   90.00
_cell.angle_beta   90.00
_cell.angle_gamma   90.00
#
_symmetry.space_group_name_H-M   'P 1'
#
loop_
_entity.id
_entity.type
_entity.pdbx_description
1 polymer ?
#
loop_
_entity_poly.entity_id
_entity_poly.type
_entity_poly.pdbx_seq_one_letter_code
_entity_poly.pdbx_strand_id
1 'polypeptide(L)'
;MTVTLPAAESKAAAAQFEDVRCAVCGGDGYEVVIPSRRDPTRAIDLQAVFRSSGDEPLQDQMVRCTSCGLCYVRPRLRWELILEGYRGGTDENFVSQIAFRETTFRKCLDRMEKIAPPAGKRVLDVGAAGGSFLAMARERGYAPLGCEPSTWMCQFAREHYGLDLHPGTIFDMPVERGSVDLLTLWDVIEHTRASWGRSGRSSSPSISTTSRPRP
;
A
#
# COMPACT_ATOMS: atom_id res chain seq x y z
N MET A 1 -20.03 -3.00 37.38
CA MET A 1 -21.09 -3.59 36.54
C MET A 1 -20.42 -4.14 35.29
N THR A 2 -20.12 -5.44 35.27
CA THR A 2 -19.64 -6.14 34.08
C THR A 2 -20.80 -6.33 33.12
N VAL A 3 -20.87 -5.49 32.09
CA VAL A 3 -21.81 -5.68 30.98
C VAL A 3 -21.26 -6.83 30.14
N THR A 4 -21.79 -8.03 30.37
CA THR A 4 -21.50 -9.19 29.53
C THR A 4 -22.25 -8.99 28.21
N LEU A 5 -21.56 -8.51 27.18
CA LEU A 5 -22.11 -8.43 25.82
C LEU A 5 -22.23 -9.84 25.21
N PRO A 6 -23.21 -10.08 24.33
CA PRO A 6 -23.56 -11.43 23.85
C PRO A 6 -22.47 -12.04 22.97
N ALA A 7 -22.25 -13.35 23.11
CA ALA A 7 -21.21 -14.13 22.41
C ALA A 7 -21.17 -13.98 20.87
N ALA A 8 -22.24 -13.48 20.25
CA ALA A 8 -22.32 -13.19 18.82
C ALA A 8 -21.40 -12.02 18.39
N GLU A 9 -21.27 -10.98 19.22
CA GLU A 9 -20.42 -9.81 18.92
C GLU A 9 -18.93 -10.16 18.97
N SER A 10 -18.53 -10.97 19.97
CA SER A 10 -17.16 -11.49 20.08
C SER A 10 -16.78 -12.43 18.93
N LYS A 11 -17.73 -13.23 18.43
CA LYS A 11 -17.50 -14.09 17.24
C LYS A 11 -17.34 -13.27 15.96
N ALA A 12 -18.10 -12.18 15.82
CA ALA A 12 -18.00 -11.27 14.67
C ALA A 12 -16.65 -10.51 14.67
N ALA A 13 -16.18 -10.04 15.84
CA ALA A 13 -14.88 -9.39 15.97
C ALA A 13 -13.72 -10.32 15.59
N ALA A 14 -13.72 -11.56 16.09
CA ALA A 14 -12.69 -12.55 15.75
C ALA A 14 -12.70 -12.93 14.26
N ALA A 15 -13.87 -12.94 13.61
CA ALA A 15 -14.01 -13.31 12.21
C ALA A 15 -13.40 -12.31 11.22
N GLN A 16 -13.05 -11.09 11.67
CA GLN A 16 -12.38 -10.10 10.83
C GLN A 16 -10.89 -10.39 10.64
N PHE A 17 -10.30 -11.23 11.49
CA PHE A 17 -8.86 -11.47 11.53
C PHE A 17 -8.48 -12.85 11.01
N GLU A 18 -7.26 -12.95 10.48
CA GLU A 18 -6.64 -14.19 10.02
C GLU A 18 -5.21 -14.31 10.55
N ASP A 19 -4.82 -15.53 10.90
CA ASP A 19 -3.42 -15.86 11.11
C ASP A 19 -2.73 -16.06 9.77
N VAL A 20 -1.51 -15.50 9.65
CA VAL A 20 -0.74 -15.56 8.41
C VAL A 20 0.70 -16.00 8.65
N ARG A 21 1.25 -16.68 7.65
CA ARG A 21 2.68 -17.05 7.63
C ARG A 21 3.53 -15.86 7.22
N CYS A 22 4.82 -15.94 7.53
CA CYS A 22 5.77 -14.90 7.16
C CYS A 22 5.80 -14.70 5.64
N ALA A 23 5.54 -13.46 5.24
CA ALA A 23 5.59 -12.96 3.88
C ALA A 23 6.87 -13.29 3.11
N VAL A 24 8.01 -13.28 3.79
CA VAL A 24 9.33 -13.33 3.14
C VAL A 24 9.83 -14.76 2.99
N CYS A 25 9.73 -15.56 4.06
CA CYS A 25 10.29 -16.91 4.07
C CYS A 25 9.26 -18.04 4.02
N GLY A 26 7.98 -17.74 4.27
CA GLY A 26 6.89 -18.73 4.37
C GLY A 26 6.85 -19.50 5.71
N GLY A 27 7.72 -19.18 6.67
CA GLY A 27 7.74 -19.79 7.98
C GLY A 27 6.55 -19.38 8.86
N ASP A 28 6.21 -20.21 9.85
CA ASP A 28 5.10 -19.99 10.77
C ASP A 28 5.55 -19.74 12.22
N GLY A 29 6.84 -19.93 12.52
CA GLY A 29 7.40 -19.62 13.84
C GLY A 29 7.58 -18.13 14.06
N TYR A 30 7.15 -17.63 15.22
CA TYR A 30 7.25 -16.22 15.58
C TYR A 30 7.41 -15.98 17.08
N GLU A 31 7.90 -14.79 17.43
CA GLU A 31 7.92 -14.22 18.77
C GLU A 31 7.06 -12.96 18.81
N VAL A 32 6.29 -12.73 19.88
CA VAL A 32 5.52 -11.50 20.05
C VAL A 32 6.45 -10.36 20.46
N VAL A 33 6.47 -9.28 19.68
CA VAL A 33 7.28 -8.07 19.96
C VAL A 33 6.43 -6.99 20.61
N ILE A 34 5.20 -6.81 20.11
CA ILE A 34 4.21 -5.88 20.68
C ILE A 34 2.91 -6.65 20.87
N PRO A 35 2.38 -6.78 22.10
CA PRO A 35 1.09 -7.42 22.33
C PRO A 35 -0.05 -6.53 21.81
N SER A 36 -1.14 -7.17 21.38
CA SER A 36 -2.37 -6.46 20.99
C SER A 36 -2.90 -5.63 22.15
N ARG A 37 -3.39 -4.42 21.83
CA ARG A 37 -4.12 -3.53 22.74
C ARG A 37 -5.61 -3.47 22.42
N ARG A 38 -6.06 -4.18 21.38
CA ARG A 38 -7.47 -4.21 20.98
C ARG A 38 -8.30 -5.00 21.99
N ASP A 39 -9.55 -4.56 22.15
CA ASP A 39 -10.59 -5.35 22.78
C ASP A 39 -11.00 -6.48 21.80
N PRO A 40 -10.73 -7.76 22.13
CA PRO A 40 -11.04 -8.88 21.24
C PRO A 40 -12.54 -9.11 21.03
N THR A 41 -13.40 -8.44 21.81
CA THR A 41 -14.86 -8.53 21.68
C THR A 41 -15.44 -7.47 20.74
N ARG A 42 -14.65 -6.46 20.37
CA ARG A 42 -15.10 -5.32 19.57
C ARG A 42 -14.61 -5.41 18.13
N ALA A 43 -15.54 -5.42 17.18
CA ALA A 43 -15.21 -5.36 15.76
C ALA A 43 -14.56 -4.01 15.40
N ILE A 44 -13.65 -4.04 14.43
CA ILE A 44 -13.07 -2.84 13.83
C ILE A 44 -14.11 -2.18 12.93
N ASP A 45 -14.28 -0.88 13.13
CA ASP A 45 -14.92 0.00 12.15
C ASP A 45 -13.95 0.27 11.00
N LEU A 46 -14.22 -0.37 9.86
CA LEU A 46 -13.32 -0.37 8.70
C LEU A 46 -13.19 1.03 8.10
N GLN A 47 -14.28 1.79 8.01
CA GLN A 47 -14.28 3.10 7.35
C GLN A 47 -13.62 4.16 8.22
N ALA A 48 -13.65 4.00 9.54
CA ALA A 48 -12.96 4.90 10.45
C ALA A 48 -11.43 4.70 10.45
N VAL A 49 -10.96 3.46 10.27
CA VAL A 49 -9.55 3.08 10.42
C VAL A 49 -8.75 3.21 9.13
N PHE A 50 -9.32 2.84 7.98
CA PHE A 50 -8.55 2.76 6.73
C PHE A 50 -8.61 4.06 5.94
N ARG A 51 -7.61 4.91 6.16
CA ARG A 51 -7.42 6.20 5.49
C ARG A 51 -5.93 6.50 5.29
N SER A 52 -5.60 7.35 4.31
CA SER A 52 -4.21 7.70 3.98
C SER A 52 -3.59 8.67 5.00
N SER A 53 -4.43 9.49 5.65
CA SER A 53 -4.02 10.43 6.70
C SER A 53 -3.99 9.84 8.11
N GLY A 54 -4.17 8.52 8.26
CA GLY A 54 -4.23 7.86 9.57
C GLY A 54 -2.96 8.09 10.40
N ASP A 55 -3.14 8.48 11.66
CA ASP A 55 -2.07 8.77 12.62
C ASP A 55 -2.23 7.96 13.92
N GLU A 56 -3.15 6.99 13.93
CA GLU A 56 -3.42 6.16 15.07
C GLU A 56 -2.24 5.23 15.41
N PRO A 57 -1.83 5.17 16.69
CA PRO A 57 -0.83 4.19 17.13
C PRO A 57 -1.30 2.76 16.86
N LEU A 58 -0.36 1.89 16.49
CA LEU A 58 -0.62 0.46 16.27
C LEU A 58 -1.33 -0.15 17.48
N GLN A 59 -2.51 -0.72 17.22
CA GLN A 59 -3.29 -1.45 18.22
C GLN A 59 -3.13 -2.98 18.10
N ASP A 60 -2.74 -3.47 16.92
CA ASP A 60 -2.60 -4.89 16.66
C ASP A 60 -1.34 -5.51 17.28
N GLN A 61 -1.37 -6.83 17.43
CA GLN A 61 -0.20 -7.59 17.80
C GLN A 61 0.82 -7.57 16.65
N MET A 62 2.06 -7.19 16.97
CA MET A 62 3.20 -7.32 16.08
C MET A 62 4.10 -8.48 16.53
N VAL A 63 4.43 -9.34 15.59
CA VAL A 63 5.29 -10.51 15.79
C VAL A 63 6.55 -10.39 14.96
N ARG A 64 7.62 -11.08 15.36
CA ARG A 64 8.88 -11.24 14.62
C ARG A 64 9.02 -12.69 14.17
N CYS A 65 9.25 -12.92 12.88
CA CYS A 65 9.54 -14.25 12.36
C CYS A 65 10.86 -14.79 12.93
N THR A 66 10.85 -16.00 13.51
CA THR A 66 12.06 -16.62 14.08
C THR A 66 13.04 -17.12 13.02
N SER A 67 12.62 -17.20 11.74
CA SER A 67 13.48 -17.68 10.65
C SER A 67 14.18 -16.56 9.86
N CYS A 68 13.52 -15.41 9.64
CA CYS A 68 14.07 -14.33 8.81
C CYS A 68 14.04 -12.94 9.46
N GLY A 69 13.48 -12.81 10.66
CA GLY A 69 13.47 -11.55 11.41
C GLY A 69 12.45 -10.50 10.95
N LEU A 70 11.66 -10.75 9.90
CA LEU A 70 10.59 -9.83 9.50
C LEU A 70 9.61 -9.60 10.67
N CYS A 71 9.35 -8.34 10.98
CA CYS A 71 8.27 -7.94 11.88
C CYS A 71 6.98 -7.68 11.09
N TYR A 72 5.86 -8.23 11.54
CA TYR A 72 4.57 -8.09 10.85
C TYR A 72 3.40 -8.27 11.83
N VAL A 73 2.21 -7.83 11.41
CA VAL A 73 0.98 -8.00 12.20
C VAL A 73 0.47 -9.43 12.07
N ARG A 74 0.22 -10.09 13.21
CA ARG A 74 -0.38 -11.44 13.28
C ARG A 74 -1.11 -11.61 14.62
N PRO A 75 -2.40 -11.99 14.64
CA PRO A 75 -3.28 -12.11 13.48
C PRO A 75 -3.52 -10.72 12.85
N ARG A 76 -3.77 -10.68 11.54
CA ARG A 76 -4.04 -9.43 10.79
C ARG A 76 -5.48 -9.36 10.34
N LEU A 77 -5.96 -8.16 10.03
CA LEU A 77 -7.27 -8.01 9.40
C LEU A 77 -7.26 -8.67 8.01
N ARG A 78 -8.37 -9.31 7.65
CA ARG A 78 -8.53 -9.95 6.34
C ARG A 78 -8.45 -8.92 5.22
N TRP A 79 -7.77 -9.30 4.15
CA TRP A 79 -7.49 -8.43 3.01
C TRP A 79 -8.74 -7.81 2.39
N GLU A 80 -9.82 -8.59 2.26
CA GLU A 80 -11.07 -8.11 1.67
C GLU A 80 -11.68 -6.97 2.49
N LEU A 81 -11.58 -7.04 3.82
CA LEU A 81 -12.10 -6.01 4.74
C LEU A 81 -11.24 -4.74 4.73
N ILE A 82 -9.91 -4.89 4.56
CA ILE A 82 -9.02 -3.74 4.37
C ILE A 82 -9.42 -2.98 3.09
N LEU A 83 -9.61 -3.69 1.98
CA LEU A 83 -10.03 -3.07 0.72
C LEU A 83 -11.42 -2.46 0.80
N GLU A 84 -12.35 -3.09 1.53
CA GLU A 84 -13.68 -2.54 1.81
C GLU A 84 -13.58 -1.23 2.61
N GLY A 85 -12.75 -1.20 3.65
CA GLY A 85 -12.48 -0.02 4.46
C GLY A 85 -11.99 1.16 3.62
N TYR A 86 -10.95 0.95 2.80
CA TYR A 86 -10.46 2.00 1.91
C TYR A 86 -11.50 2.44 0.88
N ARG A 87 -12.24 1.51 0.27
CA ARG A 87 -13.27 1.83 -0.73
C ARG A 87 -14.37 2.73 -0.18
N GLY A 88 -14.83 2.45 1.04
CA GLY A 88 -15.96 3.14 1.66
C GLY A 88 -15.58 4.33 2.55
N GLY A 89 -14.33 4.45 2.96
CA GLY A 89 -13.85 5.52 3.84
C GLY A 89 -13.69 6.87 3.14
N THR A 90 -13.85 7.94 3.92
CA THR A 90 -13.51 9.32 3.53
C THR A 90 -12.25 9.79 4.25
N ASP A 91 -11.54 10.75 3.68
CA ASP A 91 -10.26 11.23 4.23
C ASP A 91 -10.07 12.74 4.05
N GLU A 92 -10.92 13.54 4.69
CA GLU A 92 -10.88 15.01 4.58
C GLU A 92 -9.55 15.61 5.08
N ASN A 93 -8.94 14.98 6.08
CA ASN A 93 -7.64 15.42 6.63
C ASN A 93 -6.52 15.35 5.60
N PHE A 94 -6.63 14.48 4.59
CA PHE A 94 -5.69 14.42 3.47
C PHE A 94 -5.49 15.78 2.80
N VAL A 95 -6.55 16.58 2.67
CA VAL A 95 -6.52 17.89 1.98
C VAL A 95 -5.51 18.83 2.64
N SER A 96 -5.42 18.82 3.97
CA SER A 96 -4.48 19.66 4.72
C SER A 96 -3.01 19.29 4.48
N GLN A 97 -2.73 18.06 4.02
CA GLN A 97 -1.38 17.53 3.84
C GLN A 97 -0.83 17.74 2.43
N ILE A 98 -1.65 18.19 1.48
CA ILE A 98 -1.31 18.24 0.05
C ILE A 98 -0.04 19.04 -0.22
N ALA A 99 0.05 20.28 0.27
CA ALA A 99 1.20 21.14 -0.01
C ALA A 99 2.52 20.52 0.48
N PHE A 100 2.50 19.82 1.61
CA PHE A 100 3.67 19.10 2.14
C PHE A 100 4.01 17.87 1.31
N ARG A 101 3.00 17.11 0.87
CA ARG A 101 3.17 15.95 -0.03
C ARG A 101 3.76 16.38 -1.37
N GLU A 102 3.21 17.41 -2.00
CA GLU A 102 3.73 17.97 -3.26
C GLU A 102 5.18 18.42 -3.13
N THR A 103 5.51 19.17 -2.07
CA THR A 103 6.89 19.60 -1.81
C THR A 103 7.83 18.40 -1.68
N THR A 104 7.40 17.36 -0.99
CA THR A 104 8.16 16.11 -0.83
C THR A 104 8.33 15.40 -2.16
N PHE A 105 7.27 15.23 -2.93
CA PHE A 105 7.30 14.55 -4.21
C PHE A 105 8.11 15.28 -5.27
N ARG A 106 8.12 16.61 -5.30
CA ARG A 106 9.03 17.39 -6.15
C ARG A 106 10.50 17.05 -5.86
N LYS A 107 10.87 17.00 -4.57
CA LYS A 107 12.24 16.63 -4.14
C LYS A 107 12.56 15.17 -4.46
N CYS A 108 11.60 14.26 -4.30
CA CYS A 108 11.76 12.85 -4.67
C CYS A 108 12.01 12.70 -6.17
N LEU A 109 11.22 13.36 -7.02
CA LEU A 109 11.41 13.37 -8.46
C LEU A 109 12.79 13.91 -8.84
N ASP A 110 13.21 15.06 -8.26
CA ASP A 110 14.55 15.61 -8.49
C ASP A 110 15.66 14.60 -8.18
N ARG A 111 15.52 13.87 -7.07
CA ARG A 111 16.51 12.89 -6.64
C ARG A 111 16.50 11.65 -7.52
N MET A 112 15.32 11.14 -7.85
CA MET A 112 15.14 9.95 -8.68
C MET A 112 15.70 10.18 -10.09
N GLU A 113 15.35 11.30 -10.72
CA GLU A 113 15.81 11.64 -12.08
C GLU A 113 17.33 11.80 -12.16
N LYS A 114 17.98 12.21 -11.07
CA LYS A 114 19.46 12.31 -11.00
C LYS A 114 20.14 10.96 -10.83
N ILE A 115 19.55 10.06 -10.04
CA ILE A 115 20.16 8.77 -9.69
C ILE A 115 19.91 7.73 -10.79
N ALA A 116 18.67 7.68 -11.28
CA ALA A 116 18.20 6.72 -12.25
C ALA A 116 17.19 7.41 -13.18
N PRO A 117 17.67 8.15 -14.20
CA PRO A 117 16.80 8.76 -15.19
C PRO A 117 15.94 7.68 -15.86
N PRO A 118 14.60 7.79 -15.86
CA PRO A 118 13.75 6.80 -16.52
C PRO A 118 14.02 6.76 -18.03
N ALA A 119 13.89 5.57 -18.62
CA ALA A 119 14.11 5.37 -20.07
C ALA A 119 13.04 6.05 -20.93
N GLY A 120 11.89 6.38 -20.33
CA GLY A 120 10.79 7.08 -20.94
C GLY A 120 10.00 7.88 -19.92
N LYS A 121 8.72 8.12 -20.22
CA LYS A 121 7.88 9.05 -19.47
C LYS A 121 6.60 8.42 -18.93
N ARG A 122 6.37 7.11 -19.12
CA ARG A 122 5.20 6.43 -18.56
C ARG A 122 5.43 6.08 -17.10
N VAL A 123 4.68 6.70 -16.20
CA VAL A 123 4.77 6.47 -14.75
C VAL A 123 3.51 5.77 -14.25
N LEU A 124 3.67 4.79 -13.37
CA LEU A 124 2.60 4.12 -12.66
C LEU A 124 2.82 4.23 -11.15
N ASP A 125 1.86 4.84 -10.45
CA ASP A 125 1.86 4.90 -8.99
C ASP A 125 0.80 3.96 -8.41
N VAL A 126 1.22 3.03 -7.55
CA VAL A 126 0.35 2.03 -6.92
C VAL A 126 -0.07 2.52 -5.54
N GLY A 127 -1.37 2.66 -5.32
CA GLY A 127 -1.91 3.31 -4.12
C GLY A 127 -1.66 4.82 -4.18
N ALA A 128 -2.11 5.43 -5.29
CA ALA A 128 -1.80 6.81 -5.62
C ALA A 128 -2.46 7.85 -4.66
N ALA A 129 -3.31 7.40 -3.72
CA ALA A 129 -4.11 8.25 -2.85
C ALA A 129 -4.79 9.37 -3.66
N GLY A 130 -4.73 10.62 -3.21
CA GLY A 130 -5.27 11.77 -3.95
C GLY A 130 -4.48 12.20 -5.20
N GLY A 131 -3.43 11.48 -5.61
CA GLY A 131 -2.74 11.69 -6.89
C GLY A 131 -1.65 12.75 -6.90
N SER A 132 -1.25 13.31 -5.74
CA SER A 132 -0.25 14.40 -5.68
C SER A 132 1.07 14.05 -6.37
N PHE A 133 1.62 12.83 -6.17
CA PHE A 133 2.86 12.42 -6.84
C PHE A 133 2.72 12.45 -8.37
N LEU A 134 1.64 11.86 -8.90
CA LEU A 134 1.36 11.80 -10.33
C LEU A 134 1.13 13.20 -10.93
N ALA A 135 0.51 14.12 -10.18
CA ALA A 135 0.37 15.50 -10.60
C ALA A 135 1.75 16.18 -10.77
N MET A 136 2.64 16.01 -9.79
CA MET A 136 4.01 16.54 -9.87
C MET A 136 4.82 15.89 -10.99
N ALA A 137 4.62 14.59 -11.23
CA ALA A 137 5.25 13.88 -12.34
C ALA A 137 4.75 14.41 -13.69
N ARG A 138 3.43 14.66 -13.83
CA ARG A 138 2.86 15.23 -15.06
C ARG A 138 3.48 16.60 -15.41
N GLU A 139 3.74 17.45 -14.42
CA GLU A 139 4.45 18.73 -14.63
C GLU A 139 5.88 18.56 -15.19
N ARG A 140 6.49 17.39 -15.00
CA ARG A 140 7.81 17.01 -15.57
C ARG A 140 7.71 16.24 -16.89
N GLY A 141 6.53 16.25 -17.51
CA GLY A 141 6.26 15.61 -18.78
C GLY A 141 6.08 14.10 -18.71
N TYR A 142 5.84 13.53 -17.52
CA TYR A 142 5.42 12.13 -17.43
C TYR A 142 3.96 11.96 -17.88
N ALA A 143 3.65 10.79 -18.42
CA ALA A 143 2.31 10.30 -18.69
C ALA A 143 1.84 9.46 -17.48
N PRO A 144 0.97 10.01 -16.61
CA PRO A 144 0.60 9.35 -15.37
C PRO A 144 -0.41 8.23 -15.58
N LEU A 145 -0.19 7.14 -14.86
CA LEU A 145 -1.12 6.04 -14.60
C LEU A 145 -1.13 5.82 -13.08
N GLY A 146 -2.28 5.45 -12.52
CA GLY A 146 -2.34 5.15 -11.09
C GLY A 146 -3.53 4.30 -10.74
N CYS A 147 -3.41 3.53 -9.65
CA CYS A 147 -4.54 2.84 -9.03
C CYS A 147 -4.69 3.24 -7.57
N GLU A 148 -5.92 3.33 -7.10
CA GLU A 148 -6.26 3.67 -5.73
C GLU A 148 -7.56 2.96 -5.34
N PRO A 149 -7.61 2.17 -4.25
CA PRO A 149 -8.86 1.53 -3.83
C PRO A 149 -9.91 2.52 -3.30
N SER A 150 -9.51 3.64 -2.71
CA SER A 150 -10.44 4.62 -2.15
C SER A 150 -11.21 5.38 -3.22
N THR A 151 -12.53 5.27 -3.18
CA THR A 151 -13.42 5.99 -4.11
C THR A 151 -13.34 7.50 -3.88
N TRP A 152 -13.28 7.92 -2.62
CA TRP A 152 -13.12 9.31 -2.23
C TRP A 152 -11.82 9.91 -2.78
N MET A 153 -10.71 9.17 -2.67
CA MET A 153 -9.42 9.63 -3.20
C MET A 153 -9.38 9.69 -4.73
N CYS A 154 -9.99 8.71 -5.42
CA CYS A 154 -10.11 8.75 -6.88
C CYS A 154 -10.91 9.97 -7.34
N GLN A 155 -12.02 10.28 -6.66
CA GLN A 155 -12.81 11.47 -6.93
C GLN A 155 -12.00 12.74 -6.68
N PHE A 156 -11.31 12.82 -5.53
CA PHE A 156 -10.43 13.94 -5.20
C PHE A 156 -9.37 14.17 -6.28
N ALA A 157 -8.67 13.12 -6.72
CA ALA A 157 -7.63 13.21 -7.75
C ALA A 157 -8.17 13.74 -9.08
N ARG A 158 -9.40 13.34 -9.45
CA ARG A 158 -10.08 13.82 -10.65
C ARG A 158 -10.47 15.28 -10.54
N GLU A 159 -11.08 15.69 -9.44
CA GLU A 159 -11.57 17.06 -9.25
C GLU A 159 -10.43 18.06 -9.05
N HIS A 160 -9.42 17.69 -8.26
CA HIS A 160 -8.34 18.60 -7.87
C HIS A 160 -7.20 18.65 -8.90
N TYR A 161 -6.81 17.50 -9.47
CA TYR A 161 -5.69 17.41 -10.41
C TYR A 161 -6.10 17.05 -11.83
N GLY A 162 -7.37 16.74 -12.11
CA GLY A 162 -7.77 16.23 -13.43
C GLY A 162 -7.09 14.89 -13.74
N LEU A 163 -6.82 14.07 -12.73
CA LEU A 163 -6.23 12.74 -12.89
C LEU A 163 -7.31 11.67 -12.80
N ASP A 164 -7.34 10.78 -13.78
CA ASP A 164 -8.23 9.63 -13.76
C ASP A 164 -7.49 8.41 -13.22
N LEU A 165 -7.65 8.14 -11.92
CA LEU A 165 -7.08 6.96 -11.27
C LEU A 165 -7.97 5.75 -11.49
N HIS A 166 -7.35 4.58 -11.69
CA HIS A 166 -8.07 3.32 -11.77
C HIS A 166 -8.52 2.88 -10.36
N PRO A 167 -9.83 2.72 -10.11
CA PRO A 167 -10.31 2.31 -8.80
C PRO A 167 -9.93 0.85 -8.53
N GLY A 168 -9.16 0.60 -7.47
CA GLY A 168 -8.73 -0.75 -7.09
C GLY A 168 -7.22 -0.87 -6.89
N THR A 169 -6.68 -2.05 -7.20
CA THR A 169 -5.29 -2.41 -6.96
C THR A 169 -4.50 -2.52 -8.26
N ILE A 170 -3.17 -2.68 -8.14
CA ILE A 170 -2.31 -2.95 -9.30
C ILE A 170 -2.69 -4.22 -10.07
N PHE A 171 -3.40 -5.16 -9.44
CA PHE A 171 -3.85 -6.39 -10.10
C PHE A 171 -5.08 -6.18 -10.99
N ASP A 172 -5.77 -5.04 -10.84
CA ASP A 172 -6.94 -4.65 -11.63
C ASP A 172 -6.56 -3.75 -12.81
N MET A 173 -5.34 -3.19 -12.79
CA MET A 173 -4.84 -2.25 -13.79
C MET A 173 -4.73 -2.89 -15.18
N PRO A 174 -5.27 -2.25 -16.25
CA PRO A 174 -5.09 -2.69 -17.63
C PRO A 174 -3.74 -2.24 -18.18
N VAL A 175 -2.64 -2.68 -17.56
CA VAL A 175 -1.26 -2.34 -17.96
C VAL A 175 -0.48 -3.59 -18.36
N GLU A 176 0.23 -3.49 -19.48
CA GLU A 176 1.06 -4.58 -19.98
C GLU A 176 2.40 -4.64 -19.24
N ARG A 177 2.96 -5.85 -19.09
CA ARG A 177 4.29 -6.01 -18.50
C ARG A 177 5.34 -5.30 -19.35
N GLY A 178 6.22 -4.54 -18.69
CA GLY A 178 7.27 -3.78 -19.36
C GLY A 178 6.78 -2.52 -20.09
N SER A 179 5.51 -2.13 -19.93
CA SER A 179 4.95 -0.95 -20.58
C SER A 179 5.14 0.35 -19.79
N VAL A 180 5.78 0.32 -18.61
CA VAL A 180 6.01 1.49 -17.76
C VAL A 180 7.49 1.72 -17.57
N ASP A 181 7.89 2.99 -17.55
CA ASP A 181 9.28 3.42 -17.40
C ASP A 181 9.63 3.70 -15.92
N LEU A 182 8.60 4.03 -15.13
CA LEU A 182 8.71 4.28 -13.69
C LEU A 182 7.52 3.66 -12.95
N LEU A 183 7.81 2.87 -11.91
CA LEU A 183 6.82 2.31 -10.99
C LEU A 183 7.12 2.84 -9.58
N THR A 184 6.13 3.40 -8.90
CA THR A 184 6.25 3.87 -7.52
C THR A 184 5.22 3.23 -6.60
N LEU A 185 5.61 3.09 -5.33
CA LEU A 185 4.83 2.56 -4.21
C LEU A 185 5.16 3.42 -2.98
N TRP A 186 4.53 4.58 -2.86
CA TRP A 186 4.76 5.49 -1.75
C TRP A 186 3.92 5.06 -0.55
N ASP A 187 4.57 4.63 0.54
CA ASP A 187 3.91 4.18 1.77
C ASP A 187 2.81 3.12 1.50
N VAL A 188 3.13 2.14 0.65
CA VAL A 188 2.18 1.11 0.16
C VAL A 188 2.67 -0.30 0.45
N ILE A 189 3.96 -0.59 0.29
CA ILE A 189 4.50 -1.96 0.31
C ILE A 189 4.23 -2.67 1.64
N GLU A 190 4.28 -1.93 2.74
CA GLU A 190 3.97 -2.33 4.11
C GLU A 190 2.49 -2.67 4.33
N HIS A 191 1.60 -2.18 3.48
CA HIS A 191 0.15 -2.45 3.52
C HIS A 191 -0.26 -3.54 2.54
N THR A 192 0.66 -4.04 1.70
CA THR A 192 0.32 -5.07 0.71
C THR A 192 0.08 -6.43 1.37
N ARG A 193 -0.87 -7.19 0.82
CA ARG A 193 -0.94 -8.62 1.10
C ARG A 193 0.34 -9.27 0.59
N ALA A 194 1.11 -9.85 1.49
CA ALA A 194 2.21 -10.70 1.08
C ALA A 194 1.68 -12.04 0.53
N SER A 195 1.63 -12.16 -0.79
CA SER A 195 1.57 -13.44 -1.49
C SER A 195 2.92 -13.75 -2.14
N TRP A 196 4.03 -13.38 -1.49
CA TRP A 196 5.37 -13.77 -1.92
C TRP A 196 5.62 -15.23 -1.52
N GLY A 197 4.79 -16.14 -2.05
CA GLY A 197 5.22 -17.52 -2.18
C GLY A 197 6.53 -17.50 -2.98
N ARG A 198 7.48 -18.36 -2.60
CA ARG A 198 8.64 -18.68 -3.44
C ARG A 198 8.11 -19.30 -4.74
N SER A 199 7.57 -18.50 -5.66
CA SER A 199 7.32 -18.89 -7.04
C SER A 199 8.66 -18.98 -7.75
N GLY A 200 9.40 -20.05 -7.44
CA GLY A 200 10.59 -20.45 -8.17
C GLY A 200 11.79 -19.51 -8.02
N ARG A 201 12.94 -20.06 -7.67
CA ARG A 201 14.16 -19.62 -8.35
C ARG A 201 13.97 -19.99 -9.84
N SER A 202 13.29 -19.17 -10.62
CA SER A 202 13.60 -19.13 -12.05
C SER A 202 14.94 -18.42 -12.13
N SER A 203 15.96 -19.19 -12.52
CA SER A 203 17.25 -18.70 -12.95
C SER A 203 17.10 -17.38 -13.72
N SER A 204 17.67 -16.30 -13.17
CA SER A 204 17.75 -15.02 -13.86
C SER A 204 18.36 -15.23 -15.24
N PRO A 205 17.79 -14.70 -16.33
CA PRO A 205 18.56 -14.53 -17.56
C PRO A 205 19.63 -13.49 -17.24
N SER A 206 20.89 -13.83 -17.47
CA SER A 206 22.01 -12.90 -17.41
C SER A 206 21.67 -11.66 -18.23
N ILE A 207 21.61 -10.49 -17.59
CA ILE A 207 21.59 -9.21 -18.29
C ILE A 207 22.97 -9.07 -18.94
N SER A 208 23.06 -9.39 -20.24
CA SER A 208 24.25 -9.09 -21.02
C SER A 208 24.28 -7.58 -21.27
N THR A 209 25.18 -6.89 -20.57
CA THR A 209 25.50 -5.49 -20.86
C THR A 209 26.28 -5.43 -22.18
N THR A 210 25.60 -5.34 -23.32
CA THR A 210 26.24 -4.89 -24.55
C THR A 210 26.32 -3.37 -24.51
N SER A 211 27.48 -2.86 -24.09
CA SER A 211 27.83 -1.45 -24.25
C SER A 211 27.87 -1.11 -25.74
N ARG A 212 26.94 -0.27 -26.22
CA ARG A 212 27.13 0.43 -27.51
C ARG A 212 28.20 1.51 -27.31
N PRO A 213 29.18 1.65 -28.22
CA PRO A 213 30.10 2.78 -28.19
C PRO A 213 29.32 4.04 -28.57
N ARG A 214 29.59 5.14 -27.84
CA ARG A 214 29.18 6.50 -28.21
C ARG A 214 30.10 7.03 -29.33
N PRO A 215 29.62 7.97 -30.16
CA PRO A 215 30.25 8.37 -31.42
C PRO A 215 31.67 8.91 -31.26
#